data_AF-A0A968WDM5-F1
#
_entry.id   AF-A0A968WDM5-F1
#
_cell.length_a   1.000
_cell.length_b   1.000
_cell.length_c   1.000
_cell.angle_alpha   90.00
_cell.angle_beta   90.00
_cell.angle_gamma   90.00
#
_symmetry.space_group_name_H-M   'P 1'
#
loop_
_entity.id
_entity.type
_entity.pdbx_description
1 polymer ?
#
loop_
_entity_poly.entity_id
_entity_poly.type
_entity_poly.pdbx_seq_one_letter_code
_entity_poly.pdbx_strand_id
1 'polypeptide(L)'
;MKAGIIELGGVCLFGLSAIVGFGASQSRQPYNLTEIQFCPQSVNGEKGQAALNKKYCNKPRFVLADEWERYGSYGGVIPYKGDAIMKVRDLPSDNPYQLLGNSTAVMSLWGVTGCLLVRVNRLKVRDYLFNEIEKTENYCLWQEQGSKRELKTHRTKLRTETTKDVESQVDILQRQELGLTDEENEQIKSQLGLEDYLKARDAEHSGLEKQIAENRRDAAKADKEREKIQRKTSYNEDSNATQNSNEACKKALLQQLKEHDDGWLYSIIKSAKPLWLIGAQGSGKTNTAGAIALIRK
;
A
#
# COMPACT_ATOMS: atom_id res chain seq x y z
N MET A 1 3.02 13.87 -29.40
CA MET A 1 2.86 15.29 -28.98
C MET A 1 1.45 15.83 -29.20
N LYS A 2 0.85 15.72 -30.39
CA LYS A 2 -0.47 16.34 -30.70
C LYS A 2 -1.61 15.96 -29.74
N ALA A 3 -1.71 14.69 -29.33
CA ALA A 3 -2.79 14.23 -28.44
C ALA A 3 -2.71 14.80 -27.00
N GLY A 4 -1.51 15.07 -26.49
CA GLY A 4 -1.35 15.68 -25.16
C GLY A 4 -1.76 17.15 -25.12
N ILE A 5 -1.59 17.87 -26.24
CA ILE A 5 -2.00 19.26 -26.39
C ILE A 5 -3.53 19.35 -26.44
N ILE A 6 -4.19 18.42 -27.14
CA ILE A 6 -5.66 18.35 -27.23
C ILE A 6 -6.28 18.06 -25.86
N GLU A 7 -5.71 17.10 -25.10
CA GLU A 7 -6.18 16.79 -23.74
C GLU A 7 -6.00 17.98 -22.79
N LEU A 8 -4.85 18.66 -22.85
CA LEU A 8 -4.59 19.85 -22.03
C LEU A 8 -5.56 20.99 -22.40
N GLY A 9 -5.79 21.21 -23.70
CA GLY A 9 -6.77 22.17 -24.18
C GLY A 9 -8.19 21.85 -23.71
N GLY A 10 -8.58 20.58 -23.73
CA GLY A 10 -9.86 20.11 -23.19
C GLY A 10 -10.01 20.40 -21.70
N VAL A 11 -9.01 20.04 -20.89
CA VAL A 11 -9.01 20.32 -19.44
C VAL A 11 -9.10 21.81 -19.14
N CYS A 12 -8.37 22.65 -19.88
CA CYS A 12 -8.44 24.11 -19.71
C CYS A 12 -9.83 24.66 -20.06
N LEU A 13 -10.43 24.19 -21.16
CA LEU A 13 -11.74 24.66 -21.61
C LEU A 13 -12.86 24.24 -20.63
N PHE A 14 -12.84 22.98 -20.18
CA PHE A 14 -13.79 22.50 -19.17
C PHE A 14 -13.52 23.15 -17.79
N GLY A 15 -12.27 23.36 -17.40
CA GLY A 15 -11.93 24.03 -16.15
C GLY A 15 -12.42 25.48 -16.13
N LEU A 16 -12.22 26.23 -17.21
CA LEU A 16 -12.70 27.61 -17.32
C LEU A 16 -14.23 27.68 -17.32
N SER A 17 -14.91 26.78 -18.03
CA SER A 17 -16.38 26.74 -18.01
C SER A 17 -16.95 26.35 -16.64
N ALA A 18 -16.26 25.51 -15.87
CA ALA A 18 -16.64 25.21 -14.49
C ALA A 18 -16.55 26.46 -13.59
N ILE A 19 -15.45 27.21 -13.69
CA ILE A 19 -15.24 28.44 -12.91
C ILE A 19 -16.31 29.49 -13.25
N VAL A 20 -16.62 29.67 -14.54
CA VAL A 20 -17.66 30.59 -14.99
C VAL A 20 -19.04 30.12 -14.52
N GLY A 21 -19.34 28.82 -14.60
CA GLY A 21 -20.60 28.24 -14.10
C GLY A 21 -20.78 28.47 -12.59
N PHE A 22 -19.74 28.24 -11.79
CA PHE A 22 -19.75 28.52 -10.36
C PHE A 22 -19.91 30.02 -10.08
N GLY A 23 -19.16 30.88 -10.77
CA GLY A 23 -19.28 32.34 -10.61
C GLY A 23 -20.67 32.86 -10.95
N ALA A 24 -21.30 32.30 -11.99
CA ALA A 24 -22.67 32.62 -12.39
C ALA A 24 -23.73 32.01 -11.47
N SER A 25 -23.40 30.98 -10.69
CA SER A 25 -24.32 30.33 -9.74
C SER A 25 -24.37 30.98 -8.36
N GLN A 26 -23.32 31.74 -7.99
CA GLN A 26 -23.27 32.39 -6.69
C GLN A 26 -24.34 33.49 -6.62
N SER A 27 -25.37 33.27 -5.81
CA SER A 27 -26.18 34.37 -5.33
C SER A 27 -25.37 35.11 -4.27
N ARG A 28 -25.26 36.44 -4.41
CA ARG A 28 -24.85 37.28 -3.27
C ARG A 28 -26.01 37.26 -2.29
N GLN A 29 -26.03 36.33 -1.34
CA GLN A 29 -26.87 36.47 -0.15
C GLN A 29 -25.98 36.92 1.01
N PRO A 30 -25.67 38.22 1.11
CA PRO A 30 -24.80 38.76 2.15
C PRO A 30 -25.47 38.81 3.52
N TYR A 31 -26.77 38.54 3.62
CA TYR A 31 -27.54 38.79 4.85
C TYR A 31 -28.33 37.56 5.30
N ASN A 32 -28.24 37.26 6.60
CA ASN A 32 -29.15 36.32 7.25
C ASN A 32 -30.52 36.99 7.37
N LEU A 33 -31.57 36.33 6.88
CA LEU A 33 -32.94 36.81 6.98
C LEU A 33 -33.73 35.94 7.98
N THR A 34 -34.60 36.59 8.75
CA THR A 34 -35.60 35.93 9.60
C THR A 34 -36.98 36.15 8.99
N GLU A 35 -37.73 35.05 8.84
CA GLU A 35 -39.13 35.14 8.47
C GLU A 35 -39.97 35.55 9.67
N ILE A 36 -40.85 36.51 9.46
CA ILE A 36 -41.74 37.06 10.48
C ILE A 36 -43.16 37.09 9.93
N GLN A 37 -44.12 36.61 10.73
CA GLN A 37 -45.54 36.69 10.44
C GLN A 37 -46.21 37.76 11.31
N PHE A 38 -46.66 38.83 10.67
CA PHE A 38 -47.34 39.94 11.34
C PHE A 38 -48.86 39.76 11.28
N CYS A 39 -49.51 39.63 12.44
CA CYS A 39 -50.94 39.32 12.54
C CYS A 39 -51.71 40.34 13.38
N PRO A 40 -52.08 41.51 12.82
CA PRO A 40 -52.80 42.53 13.55
C PRO A 40 -54.21 42.06 13.91
N GLN A 41 -54.66 42.39 15.13
CA GLN A 41 -56.03 42.15 15.57
C GLN A 41 -56.94 43.30 15.12
N SER A 42 -58.11 42.96 14.59
CA SER A 42 -59.12 43.91 14.14
C SER A 42 -60.01 44.31 15.30
N VAL A 43 -60.23 45.62 15.45
CA VAL A 43 -61.26 46.16 16.35
C VAL A 43 -62.67 45.95 15.77
N ASN A 44 -62.78 45.74 14.45
CA ASN A 44 -64.04 45.67 13.71
C ASN A 44 -64.64 44.25 13.59
N GLY A 45 -64.29 43.36 14.52
CA GLY A 45 -64.81 41.97 14.57
C GLY A 45 -64.31 41.06 13.44
N GLU A 46 -64.99 39.92 13.25
CA GLU A 46 -64.51 38.80 12.41
C GLU A 46 -64.31 39.16 10.93
N LYS A 47 -65.19 39.98 10.35
CA LYS A 47 -65.08 40.39 8.93
C LYS A 47 -63.84 41.26 8.69
N GLY A 48 -63.52 42.15 9.63
CA GLY A 48 -62.30 42.95 9.61
C GLY A 48 -61.04 42.08 9.82
N GLN A 49 -61.14 41.07 10.68
CA GLN A 49 -60.05 40.13 10.93
C GLN A 49 -59.70 39.30 9.69
N ALA A 50 -60.70 38.83 8.94
CA ALA A 50 -60.47 38.05 7.72
C ALA A 50 -59.71 38.86 6.64
N ALA A 51 -60.05 40.14 6.47
CA ALA A 51 -59.35 41.04 5.55
C ALA A 51 -57.89 41.30 5.99
N LEU A 52 -57.66 41.50 7.29
CA LEU A 52 -56.32 41.69 7.84
C LEU A 52 -55.48 40.42 7.75
N ASN A 53 -56.06 39.25 8.03
CA ASN A 53 -55.36 37.96 7.91
C ASN A 53 -54.89 37.71 6.47
N LYS A 54 -55.75 37.98 5.48
CA LYS A 54 -55.39 37.83 4.05
C LYS A 54 -54.28 38.80 3.63
N LYS A 55 -54.25 40.00 4.21
CA LYS A 55 -53.29 41.06 3.84
C LYS A 55 -51.95 40.93 4.57
N TYR A 56 -51.96 40.47 5.82
CA TYR A 56 -50.80 40.52 6.72
C TYR A 56 -50.37 39.14 7.23
N CYS A 57 -51.28 38.31 7.76
CA CYS A 57 -50.91 37.00 8.32
C CYS A 57 -50.45 36.00 7.27
N ASN A 58 -51.12 35.96 6.12
CA ASN A 58 -50.88 34.92 5.12
C ASN A 58 -49.71 35.24 4.18
N LYS A 59 -49.01 36.36 4.41
CA LYS A 59 -47.86 36.78 3.59
C LYS A 59 -46.61 36.84 4.46
N PRO A 60 -45.61 35.97 4.23
CA PRO A 60 -44.37 36.01 4.98
C PRO A 60 -43.62 37.30 4.67
N ARG A 61 -42.96 37.86 5.69
CA ARG A 61 -42.08 39.03 5.54
C ARG A 61 -40.70 38.65 6.05
N PHE A 62 -39.68 39.12 5.35
CA PHE A 62 -38.29 38.87 5.70
C PHE A 62 -37.66 40.14 6.23
N VAL A 63 -36.96 40.03 7.35
CA VAL A 63 -36.19 41.12 7.98
C VAL A 63 -34.77 40.62 8.21
N LEU A 64 -33.81 41.54 8.23
CA LEU A 64 -32.43 41.22 8.58
C LEU A 64 -32.37 40.61 9.98
N ALA A 65 -31.80 39.41 10.09
CA ALA A 65 -31.70 38.69 11.35
C ALA A 65 -30.97 39.52 12.41
N ASP A 66 -29.89 40.20 12.03
CA ASP A 66 -29.08 41.01 12.94
C ASP A 66 -29.83 42.25 13.43
N GLU A 67 -30.63 42.89 12.57
CA GLU A 67 -31.48 44.02 12.98
C GLU A 67 -32.66 43.55 13.83
N TRP A 68 -33.22 42.39 13.50
CA TRP A 68 -34.28 41.77 14.27
C TRP A 68 -33.82 41.35 15.66
N GLU A 69 -32.63 40.74 15.80
CA GLU A 69 -32.03 40.44 17.11
C GLU A 69 -31.73 41.72 17.90
N ARG A 70 -31.29 42.80 17.21
CA ARG A 70 -30.95 44.07 17.84
C ARG A 70 -32.16 44.88 18.31
N TYR A 71 -33.28 44.84 17.58
CA TYR A 71 -34.45 45.69 17.84
C TYR A 71 -35.74 44.94 18.19
N GLY A 72 -35.82 43.64 17.91
CA GLY A 72 -37.01 42.80 18.10
C GLY A 72 -37.42 42.57 19.56
N SER A 73 -36.59 43.00 20.53
CA SER A 73 -36.87 42.97 21.96
C SER A 73 -37.37 44.30 22.54
N TYR A 74 -37.40 45.40 21.77
CA TYR A 74 -37.87 46.70 22.25
C TYR A 74 -39.40 46.79 22.24
N GLY A 75 -40.07 45.98 23.08
CA GLY A 75 -41.42 46.22 23.62
C GLY A 75 -42.53 46.59 22.64
N GLY A 76 -42.33 46.38 21.35
CA GLY A 76 -43.24 46.79 20.30
C GLY A 76 -44.48 45.91 20.38
N VAL A 77 -45.64 46.55 20.56
CA VAL A 77 -46.98 45.96 20.54
C VAL A 77 -47.29 45.46 19.14
N ILE A 78 -46.52 44.49 18.67
CA ILE A 78 -46.72 43.83 17.41
C ILE A 78 -47.24 42.43 17.74
N PRO A 79 -48.52 42.14 17.48
CA PRO A 79 -49.09 40.82 17.73
C PRO A 79 -48.47 39.79 16.78
N TYR A 80 -47.55 38.97 17.31
CA TYR A 80 -47.00 37.79 16.65
C TYR A 80 -47.82 36.55 17.02
N LYS A 81 -48.00 35.64 16.06
CA LYS A 81 -48.69 34.37 16.28
C LYS A 81 -47.66 33.25 16.42
N GLY A 82 -47.19 32.99 17.65
CA GLY A 82 -46.45 31.77 18.03
C GLY A 82 -45.00 31.64 17.51
N ASP A 83 -44.29 30.64 18.04
CA ASP A 83 -42.83 30.37 18.03
C ASP A 83 -42.13 30.18 16.67
N ALA A 84 -42.74 30.52 15.54
CA ALA A 84 -42.17 30.23 14.23
C ALA A 84 -41.27 31.37 13.71
N ILE A 85 -40.22 31.74 14.46
CA ILE A 85 -39.09 32.49 13.90
C ILE A 85 -38.17 31.45 13.25
N MET A 86 -38.41 31.13 11.98
CA MET A 86 -37.49 30.29 11.23
C MET A 86 -36.41 31.19 10.63
N LYS A 87 -35.15 30.91 10.98
CA LYS A 87 -34.01 31.50 10.29
C LYS A 87 -33.98 30.91 8.87
N VAL A 88 -34.49 31.66 7.91
CA VAL A 88 -34.53 31.23 6.51
C VAL A 88 -33.19 31.57 5.90
N ARG A 89 -32.33 30.56 5.79
CA ARG A 89 -31.02 30.71 5.15
C ARG A 89 -31.14 30.75 3.62
N ASP A 90 -32.19 30.12 3.08
CA ASP A 90 -32.37 29.94 1.64
C ASP A 90 -33.72 30.55 1.21
N LEU A 91 -33.73 31.83 0.84
CA LEU A 91 -34.80 32.36 -0.02
C LEU A 91 -34.64 31.80 -1.43
N PRO A 92 -35.73 31.71 -2.24
CA PRO A 92 -35.59 31.43 -3.67
C PRO A 92 -34.57 32.42 -4.27
N SER A 93 -33.52 31.89 -4.90
CA SER A 93 -32.42 32.67 -5.43
C SER A 93 -32.90 33.79 -6.34
N ASP A 94 -32.48 35.02 -6.04
CA ASP A 94 -32.70 36.21 -6.90
C ASP A 94 -32.03 36.06 -8.28
N ASN A 95 -31.15 35.07 -8.45
CA ASN A 95 -30.49 34.78 -9.71
C ASN A 95 -31.28 33.73 -10.52
N PRO A 96 -31.96 34.12 -11.62
CA PRO A 96 -32.71 33.19 -12.47
C PRO A 96 -31.80 32.19 -13.20
N TYR A 97 -30.49 32.45 -13.28
CA TYR A 97 -29.52 31.58 -13.94
C TYR A 97 -28.81 30.61 -12.99
N GLN A 98 -29.19 30.54 -11.70
CA GLN A 98 -28.51 29.68 -10.73
C GLN A 98 -28.54 28.19 -11.13
N LEU A 99 -29.68 27.68 -11.59
CA LEU A 99 -29.82 26.29 -12.04
C LEU A 99 -28.94 26.00 -13.26
N LEU A 100 -28.91 26.95 -14.21
CA LEU A 100 -28.05 26.86 -15.40
C LEU A 100 -26.57 26.92 -15.02
N GLY A 101 -26.17 27.83 -14.13
CA GLY A 101 -24.79 27.93 -13.62
C GLY A 101 -24.34 26.66 -12.91
N ASN A 102 -25.17 26.08 -12.03
CA ASN A 102 -24.86 24.82 -11.35
C ASN A 102 -24.78 23.65 -12.33
N SER A 103 -25.71 23.54 -13.27
CA SER A 103 -25.69 22.47 -14.28
C SER A 103 -24.46 22.54 -15.17
N THR A 104 -24.07 23.75 -15.62
CA THR A 104 -22.85 23.96 -16.42
C THR A 104 -21.59 23.65 -15.62
N ALA A 105 -21.52 24.02 -14.35
CA ALA A 105 -20.41 23.68 -13.47
C ALA A 105 -20.26 22.16 -13.27
N VAL A 106 -21.35 21.44 -13.05
CA VAL A 106 -21.32 19.98 -12.87
C VAL A 106 -20.91 19.29 -14.18
N MET A 107 -21.51 19.66 -15.31
CA MET A 107 -21.20 19.03 -16.61
C MET A 107 -19.75 19.26 -17.03
N SER A 108 -19.20 20.45 -16.74
CA SER A 108 -17.81 20.77 -17.04
C SER A 108 -16.82 20.04 -16.13
N LEU A 109 -17.12 19.86 -14.84
CA LEU A 109 -16.31 19.01 -13.96
C LEU A 109 -16.28 17.54 -14.40
N TRP A 110 -17.42 17.03 -14.89
CA TRP A 110 -17.46 15.71 -15.53
C TRP A 110 -16.61 15.65 -16.80
N GLY A 111 -16.61 16.72 -17.60
CA GLY A 111 -15.73 16.86 -18.76
C GLY A 111 -14.24 16.79 -18.41
N VAL A 112 -13.80 17.50 -17.36
CA VAL A 112 -12.41 17.40 -16.84
C VAL A 112 -12.08 15.97 -16.45
N THR A 113 -12.99 15.31 -15.73
CA THR A 113 -12.81 13.92 -15.28
C THR A 113 -12.66 12.97 -16.47
N GLY A 114 -13.47 13.14 -17.51
CA GLY A 114 -13.36 12.37 -18.75
C GLY A 114 -12.01 12.56 -19.45
N CYS A 115 -11.52 13.79 -19.58
CA CYS A 115 -10.21 14.07 -20.16
C CYS A 115 -9.06 13.42 -19.37
N LEU A 116 -9.14 13.44 -18.03
CA LEU A 116 -8.14 12.78 -17.18
C LEU A 116 -8.17 11.26 -17.32
N LEU A 117 -9.35 10.64 -17.41
CA LEU A 117 -9.48 9.19 -17.61
C LEU A 117 -8.86 8.73 -18.94
N VAL A 118 -9.10 9.46 -20.03
CA VAL A 118 -8.48 9.17 -21.33
C VAL A 118 -6.96 9.24 -21.23
N ARG A 119 -6.43 10.27 -20.57
CA ARG A 119 -4.98 10.42 -20.36
C ARG A 119 -4.39 9.27 -19.54
N VAL A 120 -5.05 8.87 -18.45
CA VAL A 120 -4.62 7.76 -17.60
C VAL A 120 -4.60 6.46 -18.39
N ASN A 121 -5.64 6.16 -19.17
CA ASN A 121 -5.67 4.95 -20.00
C ASN A 121 -4.56 4.94 -21.05
N ARG A 122 -4.29 6.08 -21.70
CA ARG A 122 -3.17 6.17 -22.66
C ARG A 122 -1.82 5.95 -21.99
N LEU A 123 -1.60 6.52 -20.80
CA LEU A 123 -0.36 6.31 -20.04
C LEU A 123 -0.19 4.85 -19.64
N LYS A 124 -1.26 4.19 -19.17
CA LYS A 124 -1.22 2.75 -18.85
C LYS A 124 -0.81 1.89 -20.05
N VAL A 125 -1.37 2.14 -21.23
CA VAL A 125 -1.00 1.40 -22.45
C VAL A 125 0.46 1.65 -22.79
N ARG A 126 0.92 2.89 -22.69
CA ARG A 126 2.31 3.24 -22.97
C ARG A 126 3.27 2.56 -22.00
N ASP A 127 2.96 2.57 -20.71
CA ASP A 127 3.79 1.95 -19.68
C ASP A 127 3.82 0.42 -19.83
N TYR A 128 2.69 -0.20 -20.23
CA TYR A 128 2.64 -1.61 -20.58
C TYR A 128 3.59 -1.94 -21.74
N LEU A 129 3.55 -1.17 -22.82
CA LEU A 129 4.42 -1.37 -23.99
C LEU A 129 5.91 -1.19 -23.63
N PHE A 130 6.25 -0.17 -22.83
CA PHE A 130 7.63 0.01 -22.37
C PHE A 130 8.13 -1.19 -21.55
N ASN A 131 7.28 -1.73 -20.67
CA ASN A 131 7.62 -2.89 -19.86
C ASN A 131 7.79 -4.16 -20.72
N GLU A 132 7.01 -4.33 -21.79
CA GLU A 132 7.24 -5.41 -22.75
C GLU A 132 8.57 -5.27 -23.48
N ILE A 133 8.89 -4.06 -23.97
CA ILE A 133 10.17 -3.78 -24.64
C ILE A 133 11.33 -4.09 -23.69
N GLU A 134 11.29 -3.59 -22.46
CA GLU A 134 12.35 -3.83 -21.47
C GLU A 134 12.53 -5.33 -21.18
N LYS A 135 11.45 -6.10 -21.09
CA LYS A 135 11.54 -7.56 -20.95
C LYS A 135 12.19 -8.22 -22.16
N THR A 136 11.82 -7.82 -23.37
CA THR A 136 12.40 -8.38 -24.59
C THR A 136 13.89 -8.05 -24.75
N GLU A 137 14.28 -6.80 -24.48
CA GLU A 137 15.70 -6.39 -24.54
C GLU A 137 16.53 -7.12 -23.49
N ASN A 138 16.04 -7.21 -22.25
CA ASN A 138 16.71 -7.96 -21.19
C ASN A 138 16.85 -9.45 -21.53
N TYR A 139 15.84 -10.04 -22.19
CA TYR A 139 15.91 -11.42 -22.65
C TYR A 139 16.98 -11.61 -23.74
N CYS A 140 17.02 -10.72 -24.74
CA CYS A 140 18.04 -10.75 -25.78
C CYS A 140 19.45 -10.59 -25.20
N LEU A 141 19.65 -9.64 -24.27
CA LEU A 141 20.93 -9.45 -23.57
C LEU A 141 21.32 -10.68 -22.74
N TRP A 142 20.37 -11.29 -22.04
CA TRP A 142 20.60 -12.52 -21.29
C TRP A 142 21.04 -13.67 -22.21
N GLN A 143 20.36 -13.83 -23.35
CA GLN A 143 20.69 -14.86 -24.34
C GLN A 143 22.09 -14.63 -24.96
N GLU A 144 22.44 -13.37 -25.26
CA GLU A 144 23.77 -13.01 -25.76
C GLU A 144 24.88 -13.26 -24.71
N GLN A 145 24.60 -12.99 -23.43
CA GLN A 145 25.54 -13.32 -22.35
C GLN A 145 25.67 -14.83 -22.16
N GLY A 146 24.58 -15.59 -22.31
CA GLY A 146 24.58 -17.05 -22.30
C GLY A 146 25.50 -17.62 -23.36
N SER A 147 25.33 -17.19 -24.62
CA SER A 147 26.18 -17.66 -25.74
C SER A 147 27.65 -17.28 -25.56
N LYS A 148 27.96 -16.08 -25.05
CA LYS A 148 29.34 -15.69 -24.71
C LYS A 148 29.96 -16.58 -23.63
N ARG A 149 29.18 -16.98 -22.62
CA ARG A 149 29.64 -17.92 -21.58
C ARG A 149 29.89 -19.30 -22.17
N GLU A 150 28.99 -19.83 -22.98
CA GLU A 150 29.14 -21.13 -23.64
C GLU A 150 30.37 -21.16 -24.55
N LEU A 151 30.57 -20.12 -25.38
CA LEU A 151 31.76 -19.99 -26.23
C LEU A 151 33.05 -19.96 -25.41
N LYS A 152 33.06 -19.26 -24.27
CA LYS A 152 34.22 -19.22 -23.37
C LYS A 152 34.51 -20.60 -22.78
N THR A 153 33.48 -21.31 -22.31
CA THR A 153 33.60 -22.67 -21.76
C THR A 153 34.09 -23.66 -22.81
N HIS A 154 33.54 -23.59 -24.03
CA HIS A 154 33.96 -24.44 -25.14
C HIS A 154 35.42 -24.18 -25.52
N ARG A 155 35.83 -22.90 -25.60
CA ARG A 155 37.22 -22.52 -25.87
C ARG A 155 38.18 -23.00 -24.80
N THR A 156 37.80 -22.91 -23.52
CA THR A 156 38.62 -23.43 -22.42
C THR A 156 38.75 -24.95 -22.49
N LYS A 157 37.65 -25.66 -22.80
CA LYS A 157 37.64 -27.12 -22.91
C LYS A 157 38.56 -27.60 -24.05
N LEU A 158 38.42 -27.02 -25.24
CA LEU A 158 39.32 -27.28 -26.37
C LEU A 158 40.78 -27.03 -26.00
N ARG A 159 41.08 -25.91 -25.34
CA ARG A 159 42.46 -25.60 -24.93
C ARG A 159 43.01 -26.64 -23.95
N THR A 160 42.20 -27.09 -22.99
CA THR A 160 42.63 -28.13 -22.05
C THR A 160 42.82 -29.47 -22.74
N GLU A 161 41.96 -29.85 -23.68
CA GLU A 161 42.10 -31.07 -24.47
C GLU A 161 43.38 -31.02 -25.32
N THR A 162 43.63 -29.93 -26.05
CA THR A 162 44.86 -29.78 -26.82
C THR A 162 46.11 -29.83 -25.95
N THR A 163 46.05 -29.28 -24.73
CA THR A 163 47.22 -29.28 -23.82
C THR A 163 47.46 -30.70 -23.31
N LYS A 164 46.40 -31.43 -22.94
CA LYS A 164 46.49 -32.84 -22.54
C LYS A 164 47.03 -33.73 -23.66
N ASP A 165 46.58 -33.53 -24.89
CA ASP A 165 47.06 -34.29 -26.04
C ASP A 165 48.56 -34.06 -26.26
N VAL A 166 49.02 -32.81 -26.19
CA VAL A 166 50.44 -32.46 -26.30
C VAL A 166 51.25 -33.06 -25.15
N GLU A 167 50.80 -32.92 -23.91
CA GLU A 167 51.47 -33.51 -22.74
C GLU A 167 51.56 -35.04 -22.85
N SER A 168 50.49 -35.70 -23.30
CA SER A 168 50.48 -37.15 -23.50
C SER A 168 51.47 -37.58 -24.60
N GLN A 169 51.59 -36.83 -25.69
CA GLN A 169 52.57 -37.11 -26.75
C GLN A 169 54.00 -36.92 -26.25
N VAL A 170 54.26 -35.87 -25.47
CA VAL A 170 55.58 -35.62 -24.87
C VAL A 170 55.93 -36.75 -23.90
N ASP A 171 54.99 -37.20 -23.06
CA ASP A 171 55.20 -38.32 -22.14
C ASP A 171 55.49 -39.64 -22.91
N ILE A 172 54.76 -39.92 -23.99
CA ILE A 172 55.02 -41.10 -24.84
C ILE A 172 56.43 -41.05 -25.44
N LEU A 173 56.85 -39.90 -25.99
CA LEU A 173 58.19 -39.73 -26.58
C LEU A 173 59.28 -39.87 -25.52
N GLN A 174 59.09 -39.25 -24.35
CA GLN A 174 60.05 -39.33 -23.26
C GLN A 174 60.19 -40.76 -22.71
N ARG A 175 59.09 -41.53 -22.65
CA ARG A 175 59.11 -42.95 -22.28
C ARG A 175 59.82 -43.82 -23.33
N GLN A 176 59.69 -43.51 -24.62
CA GLN A 176 60.44 -44.17 -25.69
C GLN A 176 61.95 -43.88 -25.59
N GLU A 177 62.33 -42.63 -25.28
CA GLU A 177 63.74 -42.24 -25.10
C GLU A 177 64.40 -42.89 -23.88
N LEU A 178 63.64 -43.11 -22.80
CA LEU A 178 64.13 -43.77 -21.59
C LEU A 178 64.27 -45.30 -21.72
N GLY A 179 63.87 -45.88 -22.86
CA GLY A 179 64.07 -47.31 -23.14
C GLY A 179 63.18 -48.25 -22.31
N LEU A 180 62.05 -47.75 -21.81
CA LEU A 180 61.10 -48.57 -21.04
C LEU A 180 60.48 -49.65 -21.94
N THR A 181 60.72 -50.91 -21.61
CA THR A 181 60.15 -52.09 -22.30
C THR A 181 58.61 -52.10 -22.24
N ASP A 182 57.95 -52.60 -23.29
CA ASP A 182 56.48 -52.62 -23.46
C ASP A 182 55.71 -53.15 -22.23
N GLU A 183 56.32 -54.03 -21.45
CA GLU A 183 55.78 -54.62 -20.21
C GLU A 183 55.55 -53.60 -19.08
N GLU A 184 56.46 -52.64 -18.87
CA GLU A 184 56.29 -51.61 -17.83
C GLU A 184 55.22 -50.58 -18.25
N ASN A 185 55.07 -50.35 -19.56
CA ASN A 185 54.01 -49.50 -20.10
C ASN A 185 52.61 -50.12 -19.93
N GLU A 186 52.46 -51.43 -20.09
CA GLU A 186 51.19 -52.13 -19.81
C GLU A 186 50.82 -52.07 -18.32
N GLN A 187 51.81 -52.22 -17.42
CA GLN A 187 51.58 -52.09 -15.98
C GLN A 187 51.11 -50.68 -15.60
N ILE A 188 51.75 -49.63 -16.14
CA ILE A 188 51.33 -48.24 -15.88
C ILE A 188 49.93 -47.95 -16.44
N LYS A 189 49.59 -48.47 -17.63
CA LYS A 189 48.23 -48.36 -18.17
C LYS A 189 47.19 -49.02 -17.28
N SER A 190 47.51 -50.20 -16.73
CA SER A 190 46.62 -50.90 -15.81
C SER A 190 46.39 -50.12 -14.50
N GLN A 191 47.44 -49.48 -13.97
CA GLN A 191 47.34 -48.64 -12.77
C GLN A 191 46.54 -47.37 -13.02
N LEU A 192 46.77 -46.69 -14.15
CA LEU A 192 45.99 -45.51 -14.54
C LEU A 192 44.51 -45.84 -14.74
N GLY A 193 44.21 -46.97 -15.40
CA GLY A 193 42.83 -47.44 -15.56
C GLY A 193 42.13 -47.74 -14.22
N LEU A 194 42.87 -48.26 -13.25
CA LEU A 194 42.38 -48.46 -11.89
C LEU A 194 42.14 -47.12 -11.17
N GLU A 195 43.05 -46.16 -11.30
CA GLU A 195 42.91 -44.83 -10.68
C GLU A 195 41.71 -44.05 -11.24
N ASP A 196 41.50 -44.10 -12.56
CA ASP A 196 40.35 -43.48 -13.22
C ASP A 196 39.04 -44.15 -12.78
N TYR A 197 39.03 -45.48 -12.63
CA TYR A 197 37.88 -46.22 -12.09
C TYR A 197 37.55 -45.78 -10.65
N LEU A 198 38.57 -45.61 -9.80
CA LEU A 198 38.39 -45.12 -8.43
C LEU A 198 37.83 -43.69 -8.41
N LYS A 199 38.39 -42.78 -9.22
CA LYS A 199 37.89 -41.39 -9.32
C LYS A 199 36.45 -41.32 -9.83
N ALA A 200 36.09 -42.14 -10.82
CA ALA A 200 34.72 -42.21 -11.31
C ALA A 200 33.74 -42.68 -10.22
N ARG A 201 34.16 -43.68 -9.42
CA ARG A 201 33.39 -44.18 -8.29
C ARG A 201 33.24 -43.14 -7.17
N ASP A 202 34.28 -42.36 -6.88
CA ASP A 202 34.21 -41.28 -5.89
C ASP A 202 33.24 -40.17 -6.32
N ALA A 203 33.21 -39.83 -7.61
CA ALA A 203 32.25 -38.89 -8.16
C ALA A 203 30.79 -39.42 -8.04
N GLU A 204 30.59 -40.72 -8.26
CA GLU A 204 29.28 -41.37 -8.06
C GLU A 204 28.86 -41.34 -6.59
N HIS A 205 29.76 -41.67 -5.67
CA HIS A 205 29.51 -41.57 -4.22
C HIS A 205 29.13 -40.16 -3.79
N SER A 206 29.80 -39.13 -4.31
CA SER A 206 29.43 -37.74 -4.03
C SER A 206 28.04 -37.38 -4.55
N GLY A 207 27.65 -37.93 -5.71
CA GLY A 207 26.29 -37.82 -6.25
C GLY A 207 25.24 -38.47 -5.34
N LEU A 208 25.52 -39.67 -4.82
CA LEU A 208 24.66 -40.38 -3.88
C LEU A 208 24.55 -39.65 -2.54
N GLU A 209 25.65 -39.13 -2.00
CA GLU A 209 25.65 -38.33 -0.77
C GLU A 209 24.80 -37.07 -0.90
N LYS A 210 24.85 -36.40 -2.06
CA LYS A 210 24.00 -35.25 -2.35
C LYS A 210 22.52 -35.64 -2.34
N GLN A 211 22.15 -36.75 -2.96
CA GLN A 211 20.77 -37.26 -2.93
C GLN A 211 20.33 -37.64 -1.51
N ILE A 212 21.21 -38.26 -0.72
CA ILE A 212 20.93 -38.57 0.70
C ILE A 212 20.69 -37.28 1.50
N ALA A 213 21.50 -36.24 1.27
CA ALA A 213 21.35 -34.95 1.93
C ALA A 213 20.03 -34.24 1.53
N GLU A 214 19.65 -34.30 0.25
CA GLU A 214 18.38 -33.78 -0.25
C GLU A 214 17.20 -34.54 0.38
N ASN A 215 17.23 -35.87 0.40
CA ASN A 215 16.22 -36.70 1.04
C ASN A 215 16.10 -36.41 2.55
N ARG A 216 17.21 -36.22 3.27
CA ARG A 216 17.21 -35.83 4.69
C ARG A 216 16.61 -34.44 4.91
N ARG A 217 16.91 -33.50 4.03
CA ARG A 217 16.35 -32.15 4.07
C ARG A 217 14.84 -32.16 3.82
N ASP A 218 14.38 -32.95 2.86
CA ASP A 218 12.96 -33.07 2.54
C ASP A 218 12.20 -33.81 3.64
N ALA A 219 12.80 -34.84 4.25
CA ALA A 219 12.27 -35.47 5.46
C ALA A 219 12.11 -34.46 6.60
N ALA A 220 13.14 -33.66 6.89
CA ALA A 220 13.06 -32.62 7.93
C ALA A 220 12.01 -31.53 7.62
N LYS A 221 11.79 -31.22 6.33
CA LYS A 221 10.74 -30.29 5.92
C LYS A 221 9.35 -30.91 6.11
N ALA A 222 9.18 -32.16 5.72
CA ALA A 222 7.95 -32.91 5.93
C ALA A 222 7.63 -33.05 7.43
N ASP A 223 8.62 -33.29 8.29
CA ASP A 223 8.44 -33.36 9.74
C ASP A 223 8.01 -32.01 10.33
N LYS A 224 8.61 -30.90 9.88
CA LYS A 224 8.14 -29.55 10.28
C LYS A 224 6.71 -29.27 9.85
N GLU A 225 6.29 -29.78 8.69
CA GLU A 225 4.90 -29.67 8.23
C GLU A 225 3.97 -30.59 9.04
N ARG A 226 4.40 -31.80 9.39
CA ARG A 226 3.68 -32.71 10.31
C ARG A 226 3.50 -32.11 11.70
N GLU A 227 4.53 -31.51 12.28
CA GLU A 227 4.44 -30.83 13.57
C GLU A 227 3.45 -29.65 13.54
N LYS A 228 3.44 -28.87 12.44
CA LYS A 228 2.47 -27.79 12.27
C LYS A 228 1.03 -28.31 12.18
N ILE A 229 0.83 -29.47 11.57
CA ILE A 229 -0.48 -30.12 11.52
C ILE A 229 -0.86 -30.64 12.91
N GLN A 230 0.01 -31.40 13.58
CA GLN A 230 -0.24 -31.91 14.94
C GLN A 230 -0.53 -30.81 15.96
N ARG A 231 0.18 -29.67 15.90
CA ARG A 231 -0.11 -28.51 16.77
C ARG A 231 -1.48 -27.88 16.48
N LYS A 232 -1.96 -27.93 15.23
CA LYS A 232 -3.32 -27.49 14.87
C LYS A 232 -4.39 -28.48 15.33
N THR A 233 -4.10 -29.78 15.30
CA THR A 233 -5.03 -30.82 15.79
C THR A 233 -5.13 -30.81 17.32
N SER A 234 -4.02 -30.61 18.03
CA SER A 234 -3.98 -30.54 19.51
C SER A 234 -4.63 -29.28 20.08
N TYR A 235 -4.88 -28.24 19.27
CA TYR A 235 -5.59 -27.04 19.71
C TYR A 235 -7.10 -27.29 19.91
N ASN A 236 -7.63 -28.43 19.44
CA ASN A 236 -9.05 -28.77 19.55
C ASN A 236 -9.40 -29.80 20.64
N GLU A 237 -8.43 -30.43 21.32
CA GLU A 237 -8.73 -31.47 22.34
C GLU A 237 -8.07 -31.27 23.73
N ASP A 238 -7.09 -30.39 23.91
CA ASP A 238 -6.37 -30.24 25.19
C ASP A 238 -6.50 -28.84 25.84
N SER A 239 -7.74 -28.36 26.05
CA SER A 239 -7.97 -27.04 26.65
C SER A 239 -7.99 -26.99 28.19
N ASN A 240 -7.65 -28.05 28.94
CA ASN A 240 -7.85 -28.05 30.40
C ASN A 240 -6.71 -28.55 31.31
N ALA A 241 -5.62 -29.14 30.80
CA ALA A 241 -4.57 -29.69 31.69
C ALA A 241 -3.25 -28.90 31.72
N THR A 242 -2.85 -28.24 30.63
CA THR A 242 -1.49 -27.63 30.51
C THR A 242 -1.46 -26.11 30.76
N GLN A 243 -2.61 -25.44 30.90
CA GLN A 243 -2.67 -24.00 31.20
C GLN A 243 -2.22 -23.65 32.62
N ASN A 244 -2.36 -24.55 33.60
CA ASN A 244 -2.18 -24.21 35.01
C ASN A 244 -0.71 -23.96 35.41
N SER A 245 0.27 -24.68 34.85
CA SER A 245 1.69 -24.46 35.19
C SER A 245 2.29 -23.22 34.51
N ASN A 246 1.90 -22.98 33.26
CA ASN A 246 2.36 -21.83 32.48
C ASN A 246 1.73 -20.51 32.96
N GLU A 247 0.49 -20.52 33.45
CA GLU A 247 -0.10 -19.33 34.07
C GLU A 247 0.54 -18.96 35.41
N ALA A 248 0.90 -19.95 36.23
CA ALA A 248 1.62 -19.71 37.48
C ALA A 248 3.02 -19.12 37.22
N CYS A 249 3.75 -19.66 36.24
CA CYS A 249 5.05 -19.13 35.82
C CYS A 249 4.95 -17.71 35.25
N LYS A 250 3.94 -17.44 34.41
CA LYS A 250 3.66 -16.08 33.89
C LYS A 250 3.35 -15.10 35.00
N LYS A 251 2.55 -15.49 36.00
CA LYS A 251 2.24 -14.63 37.16
C LYS A 251 3.48 -14.34 37.99
N ALA A 252 4.35 -15.33 38.23
CA ALA A 252 5.62 -15.15 38.92
C ALA A 252 6.58 -14.21 38.17
N LEU A 253 6.73 -14.39 36.86
CA LEU A 253 7.55 -13.52 36.00
C LEU A 253 7.01 -12.09 35.94
N LEU A 254 5.69 -11.92 35.85
CA LEU A 254 5.05 -10.60 35.88
C LEU A 254 5.23 -9.90 37.22
N GLN A 255 5.30 -10.64 38.31
CA GLN A 255 5.55 -10.09 39.63
C GLN A 255 7.01 -9.65 39.79
N GLN A 256 7.96 -10.49 39.38
CA GLN A 256 9.38 -10.11 39.34
C GLN A 256 9.65 -8.88 38.45
N LEU A 257 8.95 -8.77 37.31
CA LEU A 257 9.07 -7.60 36.42
C LEU A 257 8.49 -6.31 37.01
N LYS A 258 7.52 -6.41 37.92
CA LYS A 258 6.95 -5.26 38.63
C LYS A 258 7.83 -4.79 39.79
N GLU A 259 8.54 -5.72 40.40
CA GLU A 259 9.43 -5.46 41.54
C GLU A 259 10.81 -4.94 41.11
N HIS A 260 11.25 -5.25 39.88
CA HIS A 260 12.52 -4.77 39.33
C HIS A 260 12.43 -3.29 38.92
N ASP A 261 13.30 -2.44 39.50
CA ASP A 261 13.44 -1.00 39.22
C ASP A 261 12.11 -0.22 39.27
N ASP A 262 11.36 -0.33 40.37
CA ASP A 262 10.06 0.36 40.58
C ASP A 262 9.01 0.07 39.47
N GLY A 263 9.18 -1.02 38.72
CA GLY A 263 8.27 -1.42 37.66
C GLY A 263 8.20 -0.44 36.48
N TRP A 264 9.21 0.42 36.32
CA TRP A 264 9.22 1.45 35.27
C TRP A 264 9.06 0.82 33.88
N LEU A 265 9.77 -0.28 33.61
CA LEU A 265 9.73 -1.00 32.33
C LEU A 265 8.36 -1.62 32.08
N TYR A 266 7.76 -2.20 33.12
CA TYR A 266 6.40 -2.74 33.08
C TYR A 266 5.37 -1.63 32.78
N SER A 267 5.55 -0.44 33.36
CA SER A 267 4.69 0.72 33.10
C SER A 267 4.81 1.22 31.65
N ILE A 268 6.02 1.18 31.07
CA ILE A 268 6.27 1.58 29.68
C ILE A 268 5.66 0.58 28.70
N ILE A 269 5.75 -0.72 29.01
CA ILE A 269 5.15 -1.77 28.18
C ILE A 269 3.62 -1.68 28.20
N LYS A 270 3.01 -1.43 29.36
CA LYS A 270 1.55 -1.39 29.49
C LYS A 270 0.91 -0.06 29.08
N SER A 271 1.65 1.05 29.11
CA SER A 271 1.09 2.37 28.79
C SER A 271 1.06 2.65 27.29
N ALA A 272 -0.11 3.04 26.77
CA ALA A 272 -0.29 3.51 25.39
C ALA A 272 0.17 4.97 25.18
N LYS A 273 1.01 5.50 26.07
CA LYS A 273 1.48 6.89 26.04
C LYS A 273 2.69 7.04 25.10
N PRO A 274 2.86 8.22 24.46
CA PRO A 274 4.03 8.50 23.64
C PRO A 274 5.31 8.46 24.48
N LEU A 275 6.34 7.75 23.99
CA LEU A 275 7.65 7.60 24.64
C LEU A 275 8.72 8.27 23.78
N TRP A 276 9.61 9.02 24.41
CA TRP A 276 10.74 9.68 23.75
C TRP A 276 12.04 8.99 24.18
N LEU A 277 12.83 8.50 23.21
CA LEU A 277 14.11 7.82 23.47
C LEU A 277 15.27 8.76 23.09
N ILE A 278 16.06 9.17 24.08
CA ILE A 278 17.19 10.11 23.92
C ILE A 278 18.48 9.38 24.28
N GLY A 279 19.57 9.67 23.57
CA GLY A 279 20.87 9.03 23.80
C GLY A 279 21.89 9.38 22.72
N ALA A 280 23.17 9.07 22.96
CA ALA A 280 24.28 9.37 22.06
C ALA A 280 24.18 8.65 20.70
N GLN A 281 24.85 9.13 19.66
CA GLN A 281 24.88 8.45 18.36
C GLN A 281 25.47 7.04 18.50
N GLY A 282 24.84 6.03 17.88
CA GLY A 282 25.27 4.63 17.98
C GLY A 282 24.73 3.85 19.19
N SER A 283 24.04 4.49 20.15
CA SER A 283 23.47 3.82 21.34
C SER A 283 22.29 2.85 21.10
N GLY A 284 21.96 2.56 19.83
CA GLY A 284 20.91 1.58 19.52
C GLY A 284 19.46 2.05 19.71
N LYS A 285 19.21 3.35 19.88
CA LYS A 285 17.85 3.93 20.07
C LYS A 285 16.78 3.37 19.12
N THR A 286 17.11 3.22 17.84
CA THR A 286 16.18 2.71 16.81
C THR A 286 15.81 1.25 17.06
N ASN A 287 16.78 0.41 17.46
CA ASN A 287 16.55 -0.99 17.76
C ASN A 287 15.74 -1.15 19.05
N THR A 288 16.05 -0.36 20.07
CA THR A 288 15.29 -0.34 21.34
C THR A 288 13.87 0.15 21.14
N ALA A 289 13.64 1.16 20.29
CA ALA A 289 12.30 1.63 19.93
C ALA A 289 11.48 0.52 19.25
N GLY A 290 12.10 -0.20 18.30
CA GLY A 290 11.47 -1.34 17.62
C GLY A 290 11.11 -2.48 18.59
N ALA A 291 12.00 -2.81 19.52
CA ALA A 291 11.75 -3.83 20.54
C ALA A 291 10.57 -3.44 21.46
N ILE A 292 10.52 -2.19 21.94
CA ILE A 292 9.41 -1.71 22.77
C ILE A 292 8.09 -1.75 22.00
N ALA A 293 8.09 -1.34 20.72
CA ALA A 293 6.89 -1.36 19.89
C ALA A 293 6.37 -2.79 19.63
N LEU A 294 7.25 -3.78 19.50
CA LEU A 294 6.87 -5.18 19.35
C LEU A 294 6.22 -5.75 20.62
N ILE A 295 6.72 -5.38 21.79
CA ILE A 295 6.22 -5.86 23.08
C ILE A 295 4.90 -5.18 23.47
N ARG A 296 4.61 -3.97 22.98
CA ARG A 296 3.35 -3.24 23.21
C ARG A 296 2.13 -3.81 22.45
N LYS A 297 2.30 -4.80 21.55
CA LYS A 297 1.20 -5.49 20.87
C LYS A 297 0.53 -6.51 21.78
#